data_AF-A0A2R4NDY3-F1
#
_entry.id   AF-A0A2R4NDY3-F1
#
_cell.length_a   1.000
_cell.length_b   1.000
_cell.length_c   1.000
_cell.angle_alpha   90.00
_cell.angle_beta   90.00
_cell.angle_gamma   90.00
#
_symmetry.space_group_name_H-M   'P 1'
#
loop_
_entity.id
_entity.type
_entity.pdbx_description
1 polymer ?
#
loop_
_entity_poly.entity_id
_entity_poly.type
_entity_poly.pdbx_seq_one_letter_code
_entity_poly.pdbx_strand_id
1 'polypeptide(L)'
;MHGNVNEICARLLDSFDPQQRISLLIWTAEDVHDCTSDMNLTDDEAEAVLAEIAECSSHSRYGVGKDTVWSLAKQVREDAARDRKIEVNAEALQKVVALAAQFIRST
;
A
#
# COMPACT_ATOMS: atom_id res chain seq x y z
N MET A 1 9.30 7.65 -8.94
CA MET A 1 9.92 8.58 -7.97
C MET A 1 8.81 9.05 -7.04
N HIS A 2 9.07 9.16 -5.75
CA HIS A 2 8.12 9.65 -4.75
C HIS A 2 8.80 10.70 -3.87
N GLY A 3 7.99 11.63 -3.35
CA GLY A 3 8.44 12.84 -2.68
C GLY A 3 7.68 14.06 -3.20
N ASN A 4 8.08 15.24 -2.74
CA ASN A 4 7.46 16.48 -3.21
C ASN A 4 7.98 16.91 -4.59
N VAL A 5 7.32 17.90 -5.19
CA VAL A 5 7.66 18.42 -6.53
C VAL A 5 9.13 18.82 -6.64
N ASN A 6 9.69 19.49 -5.64
CA ASN A 6 11.07 19.96 -5.68
C ASN A 6 12.07 18.79 -5.66
N GLU A 7 11.81 17.79 -4.82
CA GLU A 7 12.64 16.58 -4.73
C GLU A 7 12.59 15.77 -6.03
N ILE A 8 11.41 15.63 -6.63
CA ILE A 8 11.23 14.94 -7.91
C ILE A 8 11.97 15.70 -9.03
N CYS A 9 11.81 17.01 -9.12
CA CYS A 9 12.52 17.83 -10.11
C CYS A 9 14.05 17.73 -9.96
N ALA A 10 14.57 17.78 -8.73
CA ALA A 10 16.00 17.64 -8.47
C ALA A 10 16.52 16.27 -8.94
N ARG A 11 15.79 15.18 -8.66
CA ARG A 11 16.15 13.83 -9.11
C ARG A 11 16.09 13.66 -10.62
N LEU A 12 15.11 14.29 -11.29
CA LEU A 12 15.01 14.25 -12.74
C LEU A 12 16.21 14.92 -13.41
N LEU A 13 16.64 16.07 -12.90
CA LEU A 13 17.81 16.80 -13.41
C LEU A 13 19.13 16.07 -13.15
N ASP A 14 19.21 15.29 -12.07
CA ASP A 14 20.37 14.44 -11.77
C ASP A 14 20.42 13.17 -12.64
N SER A 15 19.24 12.62 -13.00
CA SER A 15 19.14 11.33 -13.69
C SER A 15 19.09 11.42 -15.22
N PHE A 16 18.67 12.55 -15.78
CA PHE A 16 18.44 12.70 -17.22
C PHE A 16 19.13 13.96 -17.77
N ASP A 17 19.55 13.90 -19.03
CA ASP A 17 20.06 15.08 -19.72
C ASP A 17 18.93 16.13 -19.87
N PRO A 18 19.19 17.42 -19.58
CA PRO A 18 18.15 18.45 -19.65
C PRO A 18 17.47 18.62 -21.01
N GLN A 19 18.10 18.20 -22.10
CA GLN A 19 17.55 18.24 -23.46
C GLN A 19 16.95 16.91 -23.92
N GLN A 20 17.08 15.85 -23.11
CA GLN A 20 16.50 14.55 -23.41
C GLN A 20 14.97 14.62 -23.36
N ARG A 21 14.33 14.15 -24.43
CA ARG A 21 12.87 14.02 -24.45
C ARG A 21 12.47 12.83 -23.59
N ILE A 22 11.67 13.09 -22.56
CA ILE A 22 11.11 12.07 -21.68
C ILE A 22 9.60 12.26 -21.57
N SER A 23 8.90 11.21 -21.15
CA SER A 23 7.49 11.27 -20.74
C SER A 23 7.41 10.76 -19.31
N LEU A 24 6.65 11.47 -18.47
CA LEU A 24 6.49 11.18 -17.06
C LEU A 24 5.02 10.84 -16.78
N LEU A 25 4.81 9.77 -16.02
CA LEU A 25 3.51 9.46 -15.41
C LEU A 25 3.60 9.82 -13.93
N ILE A 26 2.72 10.70 -13.48
CA ILE A 26 2.67 11.18 -12.10
C ILE A 26 1.41 10.60 -11.47
N TRP A 27 1.57 10.02 -10.29
CA TRP A 27 0.48 9.54 -9.45
C TRP A 27 0.35 10.46 -8.24
N THR A 28 -0.86 10.94 -7.99
CA THR A 28 -1.23 11.70 -6.79
C THR A 28 -2.15 10.87 -5.90
N ALA A 29 -2.35 11.30 -4.65
CA ALA A 29 -3.31 10.64 -3.76
C ALA A 29 -4.74 10.70 -4.32
N GLU A 30 -5.08 11.80 -5.01
CA GLU A 30 -6.36 11.95 -5.71
C GLU A 30 -6.53 10.90 -6.82
N ASP A 31 -5.49 10.67 -7.64
CA ASP A 31 -5.53 9.63 -8.68
C ASP A 31 -5.72 8.22 -8.09
N VAL A 32 -5.11 7.95 -6.93
CA VAL A 32 -5.27 6.68 -6.20
C VAL A 32 -6.71 6.53 -5.71
N HIS A 33 -7.29 7.57 -5.12
CA HIS A 33 -8.69 7.59 -4.70
C HIS A 33 -9.64 7.36 -5.88
N ASP A 34 -9.43 8.04 -7.00
CA ASP A 34 -10.22 7.86 -8.23
C ASP A 34 -10.09 6.44 -8.81
N CYS A 35 -8.91 5.83 -8.69
CA CYS A 35 -8.68 4.47 -9.15
C CYS A 35 -9.30 3.41 -8.22
N THR A 36 -9.55 3.78 -6.96
CA THR A 36 -10.00 2.90 -5.89
C THR A 36 -11.31 3.39 -5.27
N SER A 37 -12.13 4.11 -6.03
CA SER A 37 -13.40 4.71 -5.57
C SER A 37 -14.31 3.72 -4.84
N ASP A 38 -14.28 2.46 -5.25
CA ASP A 38 -15.11 1.39 -4.68
C ASP A 38 -14.59 0.90 -3.30
N MET A 39 -13.34 1.19 -2.97
CA MET A 39 -12.68 0.78 -1.72
C MET A 39 -12.85 1.80 -0.60
N ASN A 40 -13.12 3.07 -0.91
CA ASN A 40 -13.10 4.18 0.05
C ASN A 40 -11.83 4.16 0.92
N LEU A 41 -10.66 4.29 0.27
CA LEU A 41 -9.39 4.38 0.99
C LEU A 41 -9.37 5.63 1.87
N THR A 42 -8.60 5.56 2.95
CA THR A 42 -8.17 6.74 3.72
C THR A 42 -7.00 7.43 3.03
N ASP A 43 -6.74 8.68 3.38
CA ASP A 43 -5.59 9.42 2.83
C ASP A 43 -4.25 8.75 3.19
N ASP A 44 -4.14 8.19 4.40
CA ASP A 44 -2.95 7.44 4.82
C ASP A 44 -2.74 6.16 4.00
N GLU A 45 -3.83 5.46 3.65
CA GLU A 45 -3.76 4.28 2.76
C GLU A 45 -3.41 4.69 1.33
N ALA A 46 -3.91 5.81 0.83
CA ALA A 46 -3.55 6.32 -0.49
C ALA A 46 -2.07 6.71 -0.57
N GLU A 47 -1.52 7.38 0.47
CA GLU A 47 -0.09 7.68 0.58
C GLU A 47 0.76 6.41 0.68
N ALA A 48 0.31 5.39 1.43
CA ALA A 48 0.99 4.11 1.49
C ALA A 48 1.06 3.44 0.10
N VAL A 49 -0.01 3.51 -0.70
CA VAL A 49 -0.01 3.03 -2.08
C VAL A 49 1.00 3.81 -2.94
N LEU A 50 1.09 5.13 -2.79
CA LEU A 50 2.09 5.93 -3.51
C LEU A 50 3.54 5.54 -3.14
N ALA A 51 3.79 5.20 -1.87
CA ALA A 51 5.08 4.70 -1.41
C ALA A 51 5.41 3.34 -2.06
N GLU A 52 4.46 2.41 -2.11
CA GLU A 52 4.62 1.10 -2.79
C GLU A 52 4.90 1.25 -4.29
N ILE A 53 4.23 2.20 -4.96
CA ILE A 53 4.49 2.55 -6.37
C ILE A 53 5.93 3.04 -6.56
N ALA A 54 6.49 3.74 -5.56
CA ALA A 54 7.86 4.22 -5.60
C ALA A 54 8.89 3.08 -5.47
N GLU A 55 8.56 2.06 -4.67
CA GLU A 55 9.40 0.88 -4.43
C GLU A 55 9.33 -0.15 -5.55
N CYS A 56 8.32 -0.06 -6.43
CA CYS A 56 8.26 -0.75 -7.73
C CYS A 56 9.40 -0.30 -8.66
N SER A 57 10.62 -0.68 -8.31
CA SER A 57 11.89 -0.42 -8.99
C SER A 57 12.10 -1.29 -10.22
N SER A 58 11.28 -2.32 -10.40
CA SER A 58 11.18 -3.00 -11.69
C SER A 58 10.68 -1.96 -12.68
N HIS A 59 11.56 -1.53 -13.58
CA HIS A 59 11.22 -0.68 -14.70
C HIS A 59 10.13 -1.37 -15.49
N SER A 60 8.86 -1.18 -15.10
CA SER A 60 7.76 -1.64 -15.91
C SER A 60 7.89 -0.82 -17.18
N ARG A 61 8.19 -1.51 -18.27
CA ARG A 61 8.41 -0.92 -19.59
C ARG A 61 7.26 0.01 -20.02
N TYR A 62 6.12 -0.06 -19.31
CA TYR A 62 4.87 0.63 -19.57
C TYR A 62 4.35 1.47 -18.39
N GLY A 63 5.16 1.70 -17.33
CA GLY A 63 4.72 2.44 -16.14
C GLY A 63 3.74 1.64 -15.25
N VAL A 64 3.25 2.28 -14.19
CA VAL A 64 2.26 1.71 -13.28
C VAL A 64 0.87 2.09 -13.77
N GLY A 65 0.07 1.10 -14.17
CA GLY A 65 -1.30 1.31 -14.65
C GLY A 65 -2.34 1.22 -13.52
N LYS A 66 -3.58 1.61 -13.83
CA LYS A 66 -4.71 1.61 -12.89
C LYS A 66 -4.93 0.25 -12.20
N ASP A 67 -4.83 -0.85 -12.94
CA ASP A 67 -5.00 -2.20 -12.38
C ASP A 67 -3.92 -2.55 -11.34
N THR A 68 -2.70 -2.05 -11.56
CA THR A 68 -1.59 -2.21 -10.61
C THR A 68 -1.84 -1.39 -9.35
N VAL A 69 -2.29 -0.15 -9.48
CA VAL A 69 -2.66 0.70 -8.33
C VAL A 69 -3.78 0.07 -7.52
N TRP A 70 -4.81 -0.47 -8.18
CA TRP A 70 -5.90 -1.16 -7.51
C TRP A 70 -5.43 -2.41 -6.75
N SER A 71 -4.52 -3.18 -7.36
CA SER A 71 -3.94 -4.37 -6.73
C SER A 71 -3.08 -4.03 -5.52
N LEU A 72 -2.27 -2.97 -5.61
CA LEU A 72 -1.46 -2.47 -4.50
C LEU A 72 -2.35 -1.95 -3.37
N ALA A 73 -3.41 -1.18 -3.67
CA ALA A 73 -4.37 -0.72 -2.67
C ALA A 73 -5.04 -1.88 -1.92
N LYS A 74 -5.42 -2.94 -2.64
CA LYS A 74 -5.94 -4.15 -2.02
C LYS A 74 -4.90 -4.78 -1.07
N GLN A 75 -3.65 -4.89 -1.51
CA GLN A 75 -2.57 -5.46 -0.70
C GLN A 75 -2.31 -4.63 0.57
N VAL A 76 -2.18 -3.30 0.44
CA VAL A 76 -1.98 -2.38 1.57
C VAL A 76 -3.07 -2.57 2.63
N ARG A 77 -4.33 -2.74 2.20
CA ARG A 77 -5.45 -2.96 3.11
C ARG A 77 -5.44 -4.34 3.76
N GLU A 78 -5.08 -5.38 3.01
CA GLU A 78 -4.93 -6.74 3.54
C GLU A 78 -3.77 -6.81 4.56
N ASP A 79 -2.68 -6.10 4.30
CA ASP A 79 -1.53 -5.98 5.19
C ASP A 79 -1.90 -5.22 6.47
N ALA A 80 -2.59 -4.07 6.34
CA ALA A 80 -3.11 -3.32 7.49
C ALA A 80 -4.10 -4.13 8.33
N ALA A 81 -4.96 -4.94 7.68
CA ALA A 81 -5.88 -5.83 8.36
C ALA A 81 -5.17 -6.97 9.09
N ARG A 82 -4.10 -7.53 8.50
CA ARG A 82 -3.28 -8.58 9.11
C ARG A 82 -2.50 -8.07 10.32
N ASP A 83 -1.97 -6.86 10.25
CA ASP A 83 -1.17 -6.26 11.33
C ASP A 83 -2.01 -5.64 12.45
N ARG A 84 -3.35 -5.68 12.30
CA ARG A 84 -4.28 -5.21 13.32
C ARG A 84 -4.18 -6.11 14.56
N LYS A 85 -3.40 -5.67 15.54
CA LYS A 85 -3.32 -6.30 16.86
C LYS A 85 -4.70 -6.19 17.52
N ILE A 86 -5.37 -7.33 17.68
CA ILE A 86 -6.63 -7.41 18.42
C ILE A 86 -6.26 -7.54 19.90
N GLU A 87 -6.51 -6.49 20.68
CA GLU A 87 -6.46 -6.58 22.12
C GLU A 87 -7.67 -7.37 22.62
N VAL A 88 -7.41 -8.54 23.21
CA VAL A 88 -8.44 -9.37 23.83
C VAL A 88 -8.31 -9.28 25.34
N ASN A 89 -9.46 -9.21 26.02
CA ASN A 89 -9.50 -9.31 27.47
C ASN A 89 -8.88 -10.65 27.90
N ALA A 90 -7.94 -10.59 28.84
CA ALA A 90 -7.19 -11.76 29.29
C ALA A 90 -8.11 -12.88 29.82
N GLU A 91 -9.18 -12.54 30.54
CA GLU A 91 -10.15 -13.50 31.08
C GLU A 91 -10.93 -14.20 29.96
N ALA A 92 -11.31 -13.45 28.91
CA ALA A 92 -11.99 -14.01 27.75
C ALA A 92 -11.06 -14.97 26.98
N LEU A 93 -9.80 -14.59 26.78
CA LEU A 93 -8.80 -15.44 26.14
C LEU A 93 -8.56 -16.73 26.94
N GLN A 94 -8.48 -16.62 28.27
CA GLN A 94 -8.28 -17.76 29.17
C GLN A 94 -9.42 -18.78 29.08
N LYS A 95 -10.67 -18.31 29.01
CA LYS A 95 -11.86 -19.16 28.83
C LYS A 95 -11.84 -19.89 27.48
N VAL A 96 -11.49 -19.19 26.40
CA VAL A 96 -11.39 -19.79 25.07
C VAL A 96 -10.30 -20.85 25.01
N VAL A 97 -9.12 -20.57 25.57
CA VAL A 97 -8.00 -21.54 25.63
C VAL A 97 -8.37 -22.77 26.45
N ALA A 98 -9.05 -22.59 27.58
CA ALA A 98 -9.50 -23.71 28.41
C ALA A 98 -10.50 -24.62 27.68
N LEU A 99 -11.47 -24.02 26.97
CA LEU A 99 -12.46 -24.75 26.17
C LEU A 99 -11.82 -25.47 24.98
N ALA A 100 -10.90 -24.82 24.25
CA ALA A 100 -10.18 -25.44 23.16
C ALA A 100 -9.34 -26.64 23.63
N ALA A 101 -8.65 -26.51 24.77
CA ALA A 101 -7.88 -27.59 25.36
C ALA A 101 -8.76 -28.77 25.82
N GLN A 102 -9.98 -28.51 26.29
CA GLN A 102 -10.95 -29.56 26.60
C GLN A 102 -11.42 -30.28 25.34
N PHE A 103 -11.72 -29.53 24.28
CA PHE A 103 -12.17 -30.09 22.99
C PHE A 103 -11.11 -31.02 22.37
N ILE A 104 -9.84 -30.58 22.36
CA ILE A 104 -8.70 -31.38 21.84
C ILE A 104 -8.50 -32.67 22.64
N ARG A 105 -8.75 -32.66 23.95
CA ARG A 105 -8.64 -33.86 24.80
C ARG A 105 -9.83 -34.81 24.68
N SER A 106 -10.95 -34.34 24.12
CA SER A 106 -12.15 -35.15 23.90
C SER A 106 -12.27 -35.74 22.49
N THR A 107 -11.28 -35.48 21.62
CA THR A 107 -11.13 -36.07 20.28
C THR A 107 -9.99 -37.09 20.32
#